data_AF-A0A7K6FQH2-F1
#
_entry.id   AF-A0A7K6FQH2-F1
#
_cell.length_a   1.000
_cell.length_b   1.000
_cell.length_c   1.000
_cell.angle_alpha   90.00
_cell.angle_beta   90.00
_cell.angle_gamma   90.00
#
_symmetry.space_group_name_H-M   'P 1'
#
loop_
_entity.id
_entity.type
_entity.pdbx_description
1 polymer ?
#
loop_
_entity_poly.entity_id
_entity_poly.type
_entity_poly.pdbx_seq_one_letter_code
_entity_poly.pdbx_strand_id
1 'polypeptide(L)' 'LRRILYSTWRLPDRQFAFVARNPHSPPSTLFCHLFVGLPGEVQTLHLLLCRSFQLCYLLAHPEEQA' A
#
# COMPACT_ATOMS: atom_id res chain seq x y z
N LEU A 1 -4.21 -4.38 6.16
CA LEU A 1 -3.03 -3.51 5.92
C LEU A 1 -1.78 -3.88 6.72
N ARG A 2 -1.89 -4.46 7.93
CA ARG A 2 -0.75 -4.75 8.84
C ARG A 2 0.49 -5.45 8.25
N ARG A 3 0.37 -6.11 7.10
CA ARG A 3 1.46 -6.81 6.42
C ARG A 3 2.16 -5.99 5.33
N ILE A 4 1.54 -4.90 4.89
CA ILE A 4 2.10 -3.97 3.88
C ILE A 4 2.86 -2.89 4.65
N LEU A 5 4.09 -2.62 4.22
CA LEU A 5 5.03 -1.74 4.93
C LEU A 5 5.30 -0.45 4.16
N TYR A 6 5.25 -0.53 2.83
CA TYR A 6 5.57 0.58 1.96
C TYR A 6 4.80 0.44 0.64
N SER A 7 4.44 1.57 0.04
CA SER A 7 3.88 1.60 -1.30
C SER A 7 4.45 2.76 -2.09
N THR A 8 4.55 2.59 -3.40
CA THR A 8 5.03 3.60 -4.33
C THR A 8 4.32 3.46 -5.67
N TRP A 9 4.41 4.50 -6.50
CA TRP A 9 3.86 4.48 -7.84
C TRP A 9 4.73 5.34 -8.76
N ARG A 10 4.75 5.01 -10.04
CA ARG A 10 5.42 5.78 -11.10
C ARG A 10 4.48 5.92 -12.30
N LEU A 11 3.98 7.13 -12.51
CA LEU A 11 3.08 7.44 -13.62
C LEU A 11 3.70 7.18 -15.00
N PRO A 12 4.96 7.58 -15.29
CA PRO A 12 5.55 7.35 -16.62
C PRO A 12 5.61 5.87 -16.98
N ASP A 13 5.86 5.02 -15.98
CA ASP A 13 5.97 3.57 -16.17
C ASP A 13 4.62 2.85 -16.05
N ARG A 14 3.57 3.58 -15.63
CA ARG A 14 2.24 3.03 -15.28
C ARG A 14 2.34 1.90 -14.26
N GLN A 15 3.15 2.13 -13.23
CA GLN A 15 3.46 1.14 -12.20
C GLN A 15 2.94 1.58 -10.84
N PHE A 16 2.35 0.63 -10.12
CA PHE A 16 2.06 0.71 -8.70
C PHE A 16 2.70 -0.49 -8.02
N ALA A 17 3.38 -0.26 -6.90
CA ALA A 17 4.02 -1.34 -6.16
C ALA A 17 3.84 -1.17 -4.66
N PHE A 18 3.83 -2.31 -3.95
CA PHE A 18 3.91 -2.32 -2.50
C PHE A 18 4.79 -3.45 -1.99
N VAL A 19 5.38 -3.23 -0.82
CA VAL A 19 6.19 -4.23 -0.11
C VAL A 19 5.38 -4.82 1.02
N ALA A 20 5.32 -6.15 1.09
CA ALA A 20 4.57 -6.86 2.11
C ALA A 20 5.27 -8.11 2.64
N ARG A 21 4.85 -8.54 3.83
CA ARG A 21 5.13 -9.87 4.37
C ARG A 21 4.05 -10.85 3.90
N ASN A 22 4.45 -11.81 3.08
CA ASN A 22 3.50 -12.78 2.52
C ASN A 22 3.06 -13.79 3.58
N PRO A 23 1.79 -14.22 3.55
CA PRO A 23 1.35 -15.33 4.40
C PRO A 23 2.15 -16.59 4.05
N HIS A 24 2.38 -17.45 5.05
CA HIS A 24 3.16 -18.69 4.93
C HIS A 24 4.64 -18.52 4.53
N SER A 25 5.16 -17.29 4.49
CA SER A 25 6.58 -16.99 4.29
C SER A 25 7.26 -16.61 5.61
N PRO A 26 8.60 -16.74 5.73
CA PRO A 26 9.32 -16.34 6.94
C PRO A 26 9.06 -14.86 7.29
N PRO A 27 8.87 -14.49 8.59
CA PRO A 27 8.51 -13.13 8.99
C PRO A 27 9.52 -12.04 8.62
N SER A 28 10.79 -12.41 8.44
CA SER A 28 11.88 -11.52 8.04
C SER A 28 11.92 -11.24 6.53
N THR A 29 11.20 -12.02 5.73
CA THR A 29 11.24 -11.90 4.27
C THR A 29 10.23 -10.87 3.79
N LEU A 30 10.68 -9.98 2.90
CA LEU A 30 9.86 -8.96 2.27
C LEU A 30 9.68 -9.29 0.79
N PHE A 31 8.46 -9.07 0.29
CA PHE A 31 8.11 -9.30 -1.10
C PHE A 31 7.59 -8.00 -1.70
N CYS A 32 8.09 -7.66 -2.88
CA CYS A 32 7.58 -6.56 -3.69
C CYS A 32 6.51 -7.10 -4.64
N HIS A 33 5.34 -6.49 -4.63
CA HIS A 33 4.23 -6.80 -5.53
C HIS A 33 4.08 -5.65 -6.51
N LEU A 34 4.36 -5.90 -7.79
CA LEU A 34 4.30 -4.91 -8.86
C LEU A 34 3.03 -5.09 -9.70
N PHE A 35 2.31 -3.99 -9.90
CA PHE A 35 1.16 -3.88 -10.78
C PHE A 35 1.49 -2.91 -11.91
N VAL A 36 1.27 -3.34 -13.14
CA VAL A 36 1.38 -2.51 -14.34
C VAL A 36 0.00 -2.43 -14.96
N GLY A 37 -0.52 -1.23 -15.18
CA GLY A 37 -1.90 -1.04 -15.62
C GLY A 37 -2.12 0.22 -16.44
N LEU A 38 -3.38 0.62 -16.60
CA LEU A 38 -3.68 1.92 -17.20
C LEU A 38 -3.32 3.06 -16.22
N PRO A 39 -2.94 4.26 -16.72
CA PRO A 39 -2.56 5.38 -15.87
C PRO A 39 -3.55 5.68 -14.73
N GLY A 40 -4.86 5.65 -15.02
CA GLY A 40 -5.92 5.90 -14.03
C GLY A 40 -6.05 4.80 -12.98
N GLU A 41 -5.83 3.54 -13.34
CA GLU A 41 -5.92 2.40 -12.41
C GLU A 41 -4.79 2.45 -11.39
N VAL A 42 -3.57 2.72 -11.86
CA VAL A 42 -2.36 2.81 -11.04
C VAL A 42 -2.47 3.92 -10.00
N GLN A 43 -2.92 5.10 -10.42
CA GLN A 43 -3.15 6.22 -9.51
C GLN A 43 -4.25 5.91 -8.49
N THR A 44 -5.35 5.30 -8.95
CA THR A 44 -6.48 4.92 -8.10
C THR A 44 -6.04 3.91 -7.03
N LEU A 45 -5.29 2.88 -7.40
CA LEU A 45 -4.77 1.88 -6.46
C LEU A 45 -3.86 2.50 -5.41
N HIS A 46 -2.95 3.41 -5.82
CA HIS A 46 -2.09 4.12 -4.89
C HIS A 46 -2.89 4.96 -3.88
N LEU A 47 -3.84 5.77 -4.36
CA LEU A 47 -4.66 6.63 -3.50
C LEU A 47 -5.55 5.81 -2.55
N LEU A 48 -6.18 4.74 -3.03
CA LEU A 48 -6.98 3.83 -2.21
C LEU A 48 -6.16 3.18 -1.10
N LEU A 49 -4.92 2.75 -1.41
CA LEU A 49 -4.05 2.17 -0.41
C LEU A 49 -3.63 3.21 0.64
N CYS A 50 -3.21 4.40 0.22
CA CYS A 50 -2.86 5.51 1.12
C CYS A 50 -4.02 5.88 2.04
N ARG A 51 -5.24 6.01 1.49
CA ARG A 51 -6.43 6.31 2.28
C ARG A 51 -6.75 5.20 3.27
N SER A 52 -6.58 3.95 2.87
CA SER A 52 -6.79 2.80 3.76
C SER A 52 -5.82 2.84 4.95
N PHE A 53 -4.55 3.19 4.72
CA PHE A 53 -3.56 3.34 5.79
C PHE A 53 -3.93 4.48 6.74
N GLN A 54 -4.31 5.64 6.19
CA GLN A 54 -4.77 6.78 6.97
C GLN A 54 -5.96 6.41 7.86
N LEU A 55 -6.97 5.74 7.31
CA LEU A 55 -8.14 5.31 8.07
C LEU A 55 -7.79 4.29 9.15
N CYS A 56 -6.95 3.30 8.85
CA CYS A 56 -6.49 2.34 9.85
C CYS A 56 -5.70 3.01 10.99
N TYR A 57 -4.93 4.04 10.68
CA TYR A 57 -4.19 4.82 11.67
C TYR A 57 -5.15 5.57 12.59
N LEU A 58 -6.07 6.37 12.02
CA LEU A 58 -7.06 7.14 12.79
C LEU A 58 -7.98 6.25 13.62
N LEU A 59 -8.36 5.08 13.12
CA LEU A 59 -9.15 4.09 13.89
C LEU A 59 -8.39 3.54 15.08
N ALA A 60 -7.06 3.47 15.01
CA ALA A 60 -6.23 3.01 16.12
C ALA A 60 -5.88 4.15 17.09
N HIS A 61 -5.97 5.41 16.64
CA HIS A 61 -5.51 6.61 17.36
C HIS A 61 -6.67 7.64 17.36
N PRO A 62 -7.81 7.34 17.99
CA PRO A 62 -9.00 8.19 17.96
C PRO A 62 -8.76 9.60 18.52
N GLU A 63 -7.76 9.75 19.40
CA GLU A 63 -7.31 11.04 19.94
C GLU A 63 -6.78 12.01 18.89
N GLU A 64 -6.28 11.51 17.75
CA GLU A 64 -5.77 12.33 16.64
C GLU A 64 -6.88 12.79 15.66
N GLN A 65 -8.14 12.42 15.91
CA GLN A 65 -9.28 12.84 15.08
C GLN A 65 -9.89 14.19 15.49
N ALA A 66 -9.32 14.87 16.49
CA ALA A 66 -9.82 16.11 17.09
C ALA A 66 -9.43 17.39 16.33
#